data_AF-A0A8H7GZT2-F1
#
_entry.id   AF-A0A8H7GZT2-F1
#
_cell.length_a   1.000
_cell.length_b   1.000
_cell.length_c   1.000
_cell.angle_alpha   90.00
_cell.angle_beta   90.00
_cell.angle_gamma   90.00
#
_symmetry.space_group_name_H-M   'P 1'
#
loop_
_entity.id
_entity.type
_entity.pdbx_description
1 polymer ?
#
loop_
_entity_poly.entity_id
_entity_poly.type
_entity_poly.pdbx_seq_one_letter_code
_entity_poly.pdbx_strand_id
1 'polypeptide(L)'
;MLAINQTLPPNKRLSVMEAQTIIEPGKNHNKYWDMDQLCKQLSSVLKIFDHMYPGCVGVLFFDQSSAHNAFADNALVASQMTVNGAGKNSKAMHNTFIPMDNPNPALRGKHQSMVYPPGHKDAGKAKGMRDVLKERGLLNTLECGSQGQPVGLCLVCSQSEEACTKAKKVARKQMQSNPAFYCSLGK
;
A
#
# COMPACT_ATOMS: atom_id res chain seq x y z
N MET A 1 17.10 33.73 -4.92
CA MET A 1 16.15 33.45 -3.82
C MET A 1 16.59 34.09 -2.51
N LEU A 2 17.72 33.72 -1.91
CA LEU A 2 18.15 34.26 -0.60
C LEU A 2 18.26 35.80 -0.57
N ALA A 3 18.91 36.40 -1.57
CA ALA A 3 19.04 37.85 -1.68
C ALA A 3 17.68 38.57 -1.85
N ILE A 4 16.75 37.96 -2.57
CA ILE A 4 15.39 38.49 -2.81
C ILE A 4 14.55 38.42 -1.52
N ASN A 5 14.72 37.36 -0.72
CA ASN A 5 14.00 37.25 0.56
C ASN A 5 14.50 38.25 1.60
N GLN A 6 15.80 38.57 1.58
CA GLN A 6 16.38 39.57 2.50
C GLN A 6 15.87 40.98 2.24
N THR A 7 15.51 41.31 0.99
CA THR A 7 14.94 42.62 0.64
C THR A 7 13.48 42.79 1.04
N LEU A 8 12.79 41.70 1.46
CA LEU A 8 11.40 41.77 1.92
C LEU A 8 11.28 42.37 3.33
N PRO A 9 10.16 43.05 3.61
CA PRO A 9 9.79 43.45 4.97
C PRO A 9 9.82 42.24 5.92
N PRO A 10 10.24 42.39 7.18
CA PRO A 10 10.45 41.26 8.10
C PRO A 10 9.25 40.31 8.22
N ASN A 11 8.03 40.85 8.17
CA ASN A 11 6.77 40.09 8.25
C ASN A 11 6.40 39.31 6.98
N LYS A 12 7.10 39.54 5.86
CA LYS A 12 6.88 38.86 4.57
C LYS A 12 8.03 37.94 4.18
N ARG A 13 9.08 37.86 5.01
CA ARG A 13 10.21 36.97 4.76
C ARG A 13 9.77 35.53 4.91
N LEU A 14 10.10 34.71 3.91
CA LEU A 14 9.93 33.28 3.97
C LEU A 14 10.88 32.68 5.00
N SER A 15 10.37 31.76 5.82
CA SER A 15 11.16 30.98 6.78
C SER A 15 11.92 29.83 6.13
N VAL A 16 11.50 29.42 4.93
CA VAL A 16 12.13 28.36 4.13
C VAL A 16 12.33 28.87 2.70
N MET A 17 13.57 28.80 2.23
CA MET A 17 13.99 29.35 0.93
C MET A 17 14.33 28.27 -0.11
N GLU A 18 14.41 27.03 0.35
CA GLU A 18 14.76 25.88 -0.45
C GLU A 18 13.95 24.67 0.04
N ALA A 19 13.39 23.91 -0.89
CA ALA A 19 12.62 22.72 -0.58
C ALA A 19 13.31 21.43 -1.06
N GLN A 20 14.56 21.52 -1.54
CA GLN A 20 15.35 20.33 -1.85
C GLN A 20 15.73 19.61 -0.56
N THR A 21 15.62 18.29 -0.56
CA THR A 21 16.12 17.44 0.52
C THR A 21 16.94 16.33 -0.10
N ILE A 22 18.17 16.17 0.37
CA ILE A 22 19.07 15.08 -0.05
C ILE A 22 19.00 14.00 1.02
N ILE A 23 18.75 12.76 0.59
CA ILE A 23 18.60 11.61 1.48
C ILE A 23 19.68 10.59 1.10
N GLU A 24 20.44 10.14 2.09
CA GLU A 24 21.40 9.03 1.96
C GLU A 24 20.82 7.83 2.71
N PRO A 25 20.10 6.91 2.06
CA PRO A 25 19.43 5.82 2.75
C PRO A 25 20.40 4.70 3.16
N GLY A 26 20.19 4.09 4.34
CA GLY A 26 21.00 2.94 4.78
C GLY A 26 20.75 2.50 6.23
N LYS A 27 21.27 1.32 6.61
CA LYS A 27 21.04 0.68 7.93
C LYS A 27 21.48 1.54 9.13
N ASN A 28 22.34 2.53 8.91
CA ASN A 28 22.78 3.55 9.87
C ASN A 28 22.75 4.98 9.28
N HIS A 29 21.95 5.19 8.24
CA HIS A 29 21.81 6.49 7.59
C HIS A 29 20.35 6.95 7.62
N ASN A 30 19.97 7.84 6.70
CA ASN A 30 18.62 8.37 6.66
C ASN A 30 17.61 7.26 6.35
N LYS A 31 16.36 7.48 6.74
CA LYS A 31 15.25 6.64 6.33
C LYS A 31 15.10 6.71 4.80
N TYR A 32 14.60 5.64 4.19
CA TYR A 32 14.12 5.71 2.81
C TYR A 32 13.06 6.80 2.67
N TRP A 33 12.91 7.33 1.46
CA TRP A 33 11.93 8.36 1.18
C TRP A 33 10.51 7.82 1.26
N ASP A 34 9.68 8.45 2.10
CA ASP A 34 8.30 8.05 2.42
C ASP A 34 7.32 9.22 2.21
N MET A 35 6.02 8.94 2.35
CA MET A 35 4.96 9.95 2.18
C MET A 35 5.06 11.09 3.19
N ASP A 36 5.46 10.81 4.44
CA ASP A 36 5.59 11.84 5.47
C ASP A 36 6.68 12.86 5.09
N GLN A 37 7.81 12.39 4.57
CA GLN A 37 8.87 13.25 4.07
C GLN A 37 8.41 14.05 2.84
N LEU A 38 7.68 13.43 1.90
CA LEU A 38 7.09 14.13 0.76
C LEU A 38 6.12 15.24 1.20
N CYS A 39 5.22 14.97 2.15
CA CYS A 39 4.27 15.96 2.68
C CYS A 39 4.98 17.15 3.34
N LYS A 40 6.06 16.90 4.10
CA LYS A 40 6.90 17.95 4.69
C LYS A 40 7.59 18.78 3.62
N GLN A 41 8.16 18.12 2.61
CA GLN A 41 8.81 18.79 1.49
C GLN A 41 7.82 19.66 0.71
N LEU A 42 6.64 19.12 0.40
CA LEU A 42 5.55 19.82 -0.28
C LEU A 42 5.09 21.06 0.50
N SER A 43 5.02 20.99 1.82
CA SER A 43 4.68 22.16 2.65
C SER A 43 5.67 23.31 2.46
N SER A 44 6.96 23.01 2.26
CA SER A 44 7.98 24.01 1.92
C SER A 44 7.87 24.49 0.48
N VAL A 45 7.63 23.58 -0.47
CA VAL A 45 7.41 23.92 -1.89
C VAL A 45 6.24 24.90 -2.04
N LEU A 46 5.10 24.62 -1.43
CA LEU A 46 3.91 25.46 -1.53
C LEU A 46 4.16 26.87 -0.98
N LYS A 47 4.82 27.00 0.18
CA LYS A 47 5.18 28.31 0.74
C LYS A 47 6.07 29.13 -0.19
N ILE A 48 7.04 28.47 -0.83
CA ILE A 48 7.93 29.10 -1.80
C ILE A 48 7.15 29.48 -3.06
N PHE A 49 6.30 28.58 -3.55
CA PHE A 49 5.51 28.79 -4.76
C PHE A 49 4.52 29.95 -4.62
N ASP A 50 3.73 29.98 -3.55
CA ASP A 50 2.73 31.03 -3.28
C ASP A 50 3.38 32.43 -3.25
N HIS A 51 4.61 32.50 -2.78
CA HIS A 51 5.37 33.73 -2.74
C HIS A 51 5.96 34.12 -4.10
N MET A 52 6.53 33.16 -4.83
CA MET A 52 7.16 33.43 -6.13
C MET A 52 6.13 33.70 -7.22
N TYR A 53 4.94 33.10 -7.13
CA TYR A 53 3.92 33.11 -8.16
C TYR A 53 2.53 33.40 -7.56
N PRO A 54 2.32 34.59 -6.98
CA PRO A 54 1.05 34.93 -6.35
C PRO A 54 -0.11 34.88 -7.35
N GLY A 55 -1.18 34.17 -7.00
CA GLY A 55 -2.37 34.02 -7.85
C GLY A 55 -2.25 32.94 -8.94
N CYS A 56 -1.12 32.25 -9.03
CA CYS A 56 -0.95 31.12 -9.95
C CYS A 56 -1.41 29.80 -9.32
N VAL A 57 -1.79 28.84 -10.16
CA VAL A 57 -2.09 27.46 -9.74
C VAL A 57 -0.91 26.57 -10.09
N GLY A 58 -0.28 25.98 -9.09
CA GLY A 58 0.78 24.98 -9.28
C GLY A 58 0.18 23.60 -9.51
N VAL A 59 0.60 22.91 -10.57
CA VAL A 59 0.26 21.51 -10.83
C VAL A 59 1.53 20.67 -10.69
N LEU A 60 1.53 19.71 -9.76
CA LEU A 60 2.68 18.87 -9.42
C LEU A 60 2.39 17.43 -9.83
N PHE A 61 3.25 16.87 -10.69
CA PHE A 61 3.19 15.48 -11.12
C PHE A 61 4.35 14.69 -10.52
N PHE A 62 4.06 13.55 -9.91
CA PHE A 62 5.05 12.65 -9.34
C PHE A 62 5.08 11.36 -10.14
N ASP A 63 6.09 11.20 -10.98
CA ASP A 63 6.35 9.92 -11.66
C ASP A 63 7.32 9.07 -10.83
N GLN A 64 7.04 7.78 -10.73
CA GLN A 64 7.94 6.79 -10.13
C GLN A 64 8.42 7.09 -8.70
N SER A 65 7.63 7.81 -7.89
CA SER A 65 7.95 7.99 -6.47
C SER A 65 7.69 6.69 -5.71
N SER A 66 8.65 6.25 -4.89
CA SER A 66 8.46 5.13 -3.94
C SER A 66 7.29 5.36 -2.96
N ALA A 67 6.86 6.62 -2.86
CA ALA A 67 5.77 7.07 -2.03
C ALA A 67 4.38 6.61 -2.54
N HIS A 68 4.23 6.24 -3.82
CA HIS A 68 2.95 5.77 -4.40
C HIS A 68 2.39 4.49 -3.77
N ASN A 69 3.23 3.66 -3.15
CA ASN A 69 2.82 2.42 -2.48
C ASN A 69 2.65 2.58 -0.95
N ALA A 70 2.69 3.81 -0.44
CA ALA A 70 2.46 4.06 0.97
C ALA A 70 0.95 4.03 1.27
N PHE A 71 0.52 2.94 1.91
CA PHE A 71 -0.80 2.85 2.49
C PHE A 71 -0.87 3.64 3.80
N ALA A 72 -2.05 4.14 4.16
CA ALA A 72 -2.28 4.68 5.50
C ALA A 72 -1.96 3.61 6.57
N ASP A 73 -1.54 4.03 7.76
CA ASP A 73 -1.12 3.12 8.83
C ASP A 73 -2.18 2.08 9.22
N ASN A 74 -3.46 2.44 9.08
CA ASN A 74 -4.61 1.59 9.36
C ASN A 74 -5.32 1.09 8.08
N ALA A 75 -4.70 1.19 6.91
CA ALA A 75 -5.31 0.76 5.66
C ALA A 75 -5.56 -0.75 5.62
N LEU A 76 -6.56 -1.17 4.84
CA LEU A 76 -6.91 -2.56 4.62
C LEU A 76 -5.91 -3.24 3.67
N VAL A 77 -4.81 -3.77 4.21
CA VAL A 77 -3.76 -4.42 3.43
C VAL A 77 -3.67 -5.91 3.79
N ALA A 78 -4.29 -6.77 2.99
CA ALA A 78 -4.38 -8.20 3.27
C ALA A 78 -3.02 -8.88 3.51
N SER A 79 -1.96 -8.45 2.82
CA SER A 79 -0.59 -8.99 3.00
C SER A 79 0.04 -8.66 4.36
N GLN A 80 -0.51 -7.68 5.09
CA GLN A 80 -0.08 -7.32 6.45
C GLN A 80 -0.95 -7.97 7.54
N MET A 81 -1.96 -8.75 7.17
CA MET A 81 -2.79 -9.49 8.12
C MET A 81 -2.11 -10.80 8.54
N THR A 82 -2.24 -11.19 9.80
CA THR A 82 -1.86 -12.52 10.25
C THR A 82 -2.97 -13.52 9.93
N VAL A 83 -2.63 -14.80 9.76
CA VAL A 83 -3.65 -15.84 9.46
C VAL A 83 -4.61 -16.03 10.66
N ASN A 84 -4.08 -16.16 11.87
CA ASN A 84 -4.83 -16.54 13.08
C ASN A 84 -5.15 -15.36 14.04
N GLY A 85 -4.85 -14.12 13.64
CA GLY A 85 -5.08 -12.92 14.46
C GLY A 85 -4.07 -12.73 15.60
N ALA A 86 -4.18 -11.61 16.33
CA ALA A 86 -3.51 -11.33 17.61
C ALA A 86 -1.97 -11.52 17.67
N GLY A 87 -1.29 -11.55 16.53
CA GLY A 87 0.15 -11.78 16.46
C GLY A 87 0.96 -10.51 16.78
N LYS A 88 2.21 -10.67 17.22
CA LYS A 88 3.13 -9.55 17.53
C LYS A 88 3.27 -8.53 16.39
N ASN A 89 3.04 -8.96 15.15
CA ASN A 89 3.15 -8.14 13.94
C ASN A 89 1.79 -7.76 13.34
N SER A 90 0.65 -8.03 14.00
CA SER A 90 -0.65 -7.67 13.46
C SER A 90 -0.88 -6.16 13.59
N LYS A 91 -0.92 -5.45 12.46
CA LYS A 91 -1.34 -4.05 12.43
C LYS A 91 -2.85 -3.94 12.52
N ALA A 92 -3.34 -2.98 13.30
CA ALA A 92 -4.76 -2.65 13.34
C ALA A 92 -5.16 -1.99 12.01
N MET A 93 -6.27 -2.47 11.43
CA MET A 93 -6.85 -1.87 10.23
C MET A 93 -8.18 -1.21 10.60
N HIS A 94 -8.58 -0.17 9.87
CA HIS A 94 -9.87 0.47 10.09
C HIS A 94 -11.02 -0.45 9.68
N ASN A 95 -12.19 -0.21 10.27
CA ASN A 95 -13.39 -0.96 9.89
C ASN A 95 -13.77 -0.70 8.44
N THR A 96 -14.53 -1.63 7.87
CA THR A 96 -14.98 -1.56 6.48
C THR A 96 -16.38 -2.13 6.35
N PHE A 97 -16.83 -2.32 5.13
CA PHE A 97 -18.07 -3.04 4.81
C PHE A 97 -17.73 -4.24 3.94
N ILE A 98 -18.53 -5.30 4.07
CA ILE A 98 -18.41 -6.45 3.19
C ILE A 98 -18.78 -6.01 1.76
N PRO A 99 -17.91 -6.26 0.76
CA PRO A 99 -18.15 -5.85 -0.62
C PRO A 99 -19.50 -6.35 -1.19
N MET A 100 -20.09 -5.55 -2.09
CA MET A 100 -21.39 -5.86 -2.70
C MET A 100 -21.33 -7.03 -3.68
N ASP A 101 -20.14 -7.43 -4.13
CA ASP A 101 -19.88 -8.61 -4.97
C ASP A 101 -19.65 -9.89 -4.14
N ASN A 102 -19.83 -9.85 -2.81
CA ASN A 102 -19.70 -11.05 -1.98
C ASN A 102 -20.65 -12.17 -2.49
N PRO A 103 -20.17 -13.42 -2.62
CA PRO A 103 -20.97 -14.56 -3.09
C PRO A 103 -22.22 -14.83 -2.25
N ASN A 104 -22.21 -14.48 -0.96
CA ASN A 104 -23.37 -14.57 -0.08
C ASN A 104 -24.13 -13.23 -0.04
N PRO A 105 -25.31 -13.12 -0.69
CA PRO A 105 -26.06 -11.87 -0.74
C PRO A 105 -26.46 -11.32 0.62
N ALA A 106 -26.68 -12.20 1.61
CA ALA A 106 -27.09 -11.80 2.95
C ALA A 106 -25.97 -11.13 3.76
N LEU A 107 -24.73 -11.14 3.28
CA LEU A 107 -23.58 -10.52 3.95
C LEU A 107 -23.15 -9.18 3.32
N ARG A 108 -23.58 -8.89 2.10
CA ARG A 108 -23.22 -7.67 1.35
C ARG A 108 -23.57 -6.41 2.14
N GLY A 109 -22.66 -5.43 2.13
CA GLY A 109 -22.86 -4.14 2.78
C GLY A 109 -22.88 -4.16 4.31
N LYS A 110 -22.73 -5.32 4.96
CA LYS A 110 -22.64 -5.39 6.42
C LYS A 110 -21.34 -4.79 6.92
N HIS A 111 -21.43 -4.07 8.04
CA HIS A 111 -20.26 -3.53 8.73
C HIS A 111 -19.31 -4.66 9.16
N GLN A 112 -18.05 -4.53 8.81
CA GLN A 112 -16.98 -5.46 9.09
C GLN A 112 -15.99 -4.79 10.05
N SER A 113 -16.03 -5.19 11.32
CA SER A 113 -15.00 -4.82 12.29
C SER A 113 -13.72 -5.60 12.01
N MET A 114 -12.58 -4.91 11.96
CA MET A 114 -11.25 -5.52 11.80
C MET A 114 -10.55 -5.79 13.15
N VAL A 115 -11.19 -5.41 14.26
CA VAL A 115 -10.71 -5.57 15.63
C VAL A 115 -11.72 -6.39 16.44
N TYR A 116 -11.22 -7.21 17.38
CA TYR A 116 -12.08 -7.98 18.26
C TYR A 116 -12.86 -7.08 19.23
N PRO A 117 -14.18 -7.32 19.41
CA PRO A 117 -15.02 -6.52 20.26
C PRO A 117 -14.71 -6.72 21.75
N PRO A 118 -15.18 -5.82 22.63
CA PRO A 118 -15.17 -6.05 24.07
C PRO A 118 -15.80 -7.39 24.45
N GLY A 119 -15.24 -8.09 25.43
CA GLY A 119 -15.69 -9.41 25.89
C GLY A 119 -15.11 -10.60 25.12
N HIS A 120 -14.38 -10.38 24.03
CA HIS A 120 -13.59 -11.43 23.38
C HIS A 120 -12.26 -11.66 24.13
N LYS A 121 -11.74 -12.89 24.12
CA LYS A 121 -10.43 -13.24 24.71
C LYS A 121 -9.26 -12.37 24.19
N ASP A 122 -9.40 -11.89 22.96
CA ASP A 122 -8.44 -11.06 22.24
C ASP A 122 -8.97 -9.63 21.99
N ALA A 123 -9.88 -9.14 22.84
CA ALA A 123 -10.48 -7.81 22.71
C ALA A 123 -9.42 -6.72 22.45
N GLY A 124 -9.72 -5.82 21.50
CA GLY A 124 -8.80 -4.73 21.10
C GLY A 124 -7.66 -5.17 20.17
N LYS A 125 -7.44 -6.46 19.95
CA LYS A 125 -6.45 -6.95 18.97
C LYS A 125 -7.06 -7.03 17.56
N ALA A 126 -6.19 -6.91 16.55
CA ALA A 126 -6.58 -7.09 15.16
C ALA A 126 -6.99 -8.54 14.86
N LYS A 127 -8.07 -8.69 14.08
CA LYS A 127 -8.54 -9.99 13.60
C LYS A 127 -7.59 -10.59 12.56
N GLY A 128 -7.54 -11.91 12.50
CA GLY A 128 -6.80 -12.62 11.46
C GLY A 128 -7.58 -12.74 10.17
N MET A 129 -6.89 -13.11 9.09
CA MET A 129 -7.52 -13.43 7.81
C MET A 129 -8.57 -14.53 7.97
N ARG A 130 -8.30 -15.55 8.78
CA ARG A 130 -9.22 -16.68 8.98
C ARG A 130 -10.57 -16.24 9.54
N ASP A 131 -10.57 -15.38 10.56
CA ASP A 131 -11.80 -14.89 11.19
C ASP A 131 -12.57 -13.94 10.27
N VAL A 132 -11.88 -13.03 9.58
CA VAL A 132 -12.50 -12.14 8.59
C VAL A 132 -13.12 -12.94 7.44
N LEU A 133 -12.44 -13.98 6.93
CA LEU A 133 -12.99 -14.84 5.90
C LEU A 133 -14.17 -15.68 6.39
N LYS A 134 -14.14 -16.14 7.64
CA LYS A 134 -15.26 -16.85 8.27
C LYS A 134 -16.49 -15.94 8.38
N GLU A 135 -16.30 -14.71 8.84
CA GLU A 135 -17.36 -13.69 8.94
C GLU A 135 -17.94 -13.33 7.57
N ARG A 136 -17.11 -13.35 6.52
CA ARG A 136 -17.52 -13.14 5.12
C ARG A 136 -18.15 -14.36 4.44
N GLY A 137 -18.20 -15.52 5.12
CA GLY A 137 -18.70 -16.78 4.54
C GLY A 137 -17.79 -17.39 3.47
N LEU A 138 -16.52 -16.98 3.40
CA LEU A 138 -15.54 -17.37 2.38
C LEU A 138 -14.53 -18.41 2.87
N LEU A 139 -14.52 -18.74 4.17
CA LEU A 139 -13.53 -19.69 4.69
C LEU A 139 -13.68 -21.09 4.07
N ASN A 140 -14.92 -21.54 3.85
CA ASN A 140 -15.21 -22.85 3.30
C ASN A 140 -15.06 -22.93 1.77
N THR A 141 -14.95 -21.79 1.08
CA THR A 141 -14.67 -21.77 -0.36
C THR A 141 -13.18 -21.92 -0.66
N LEU A 142 -12.33 -21.91 0.36
CA LEU A 142 -10.92 -22.21 0.21
C LEU A 142 -10.75 -23.72 0.11
N GLU A 143 -10.03 -24.18 -0.92
CA GLU A 143 -9.60 -25.57 -0.99
C GLU A 143 -8.65 -25.85 0.17
N CYS A 144 -8.89 -26.97 0.85
CA CYS A 144 -7.96 -27.50 1.84
C CYS A 144 -6.94 -28.38 1.12
N GLY A 145 -5.66 -28.14 1.38
CA GLY A 145 -4.59 -29.06 1.00
C GLY A 145 -4.71 -30.38 1.79
N SER A 146 -3.81 -31.32 1.50
CA SER A 146 -3.78 -32.66 2.10
C SER A 146 -3.73 -32.69 3.64
N GLN A 147 -3.30 -31.60 4.28
CA GLN A 147 -3.21 -31.45 5.73
C GLN A 147 -4.37 -30.64 6.35
N GLY A 148 -5.44 -30.35 5.60
CA GLY A 148 -6.60 -29.60 6.10
C GLY A 148 -6.36 -28.09 6.27
N GLN A 149 -5.21 -27.57 5.80
CA GLN A 149 -4.90 -26.14 5.75
C GLN A 149 -5.31 -25.55 4.41
N PRO A 150 -5.67 -24.26 4.33
CA PRO A 150 -5.90 -23.60 3.05
C PRO A 150 -4.70 -23.78 2.12
N VAL A 151 -4.94 -24.10 0.84
CA VAL A 151 -3.86 -24.21 -0.15
C VAL A 151 -3.08 -22.89 -0.18
N GLY A 152 -1.76 -23.00 0.05
CA GLY A 152 -0.85 -21.86 0.12
C GLY A 152 -0.59 -21.21 -1.24
N LEU A 153 0.35 -20.26 -1.26
CA LEU A 153 0.85 -19.67 -2.51
C LEU A 153 1.27 -20.79 -3.46
N CYS A 154 0.87 -20.70 -4.73
CA CYS A 154 1.28 -21.68 -5.73
C CYS A 154 2.82 -21.73 -5.80
N LEU A 155 3.37 -22.86 -6.26
CA LEU A 155 4.82 -23.10 -6.41
C LEU A 155 5.57 -21.98 -7.17
N VAL A 156 4.86 -21.20 -7.99
CA VAL A 156 5.41 -20.05 -8.70
C VAL A 156 5.41 -18.79 -7.83
N CYS A 157 4.33 -18.56 -7.08
CA CYS A 157 4.18 -17.43 -6.16
C CYS A 157 4.98 -17.59 -4.85
N SER A 158 5.44 -18.79 -4.53
CA SER A 158 6.36 -19.04 -3.41
C SER A 158 7.83 -18.74 -3.74
N GLN A 159 8.15 -18.42 -4.99
CA GLN A 159 9.51 -18.11 -5.43
C GLN A 159 9.90 -16.67 -5.06
N SER A 160 11.20 -16.38 -5.05
CA SER A 160 11.67 -15.00 -4.92
C SER A 160 11.16 -14.13 -6.08
N GLU A 161 11.05 -12.82 -5.85
CA GLU A 161 10.63 -11.87 -6.88
C GLU A 161 11.52 -11.92 -8.12
N GLU A 162 12.82 -12.13 -7.93
CA GLU A 162 13.80 -12.32 -9.00
C GLU A 162 13.51 -13.57 -9.84
N ALA A 163 13.22 -14.70 -9.19
CA ALA A 163 12.87 -15.95 -9.86
C ALA A 163 11.55 -15.82 -10.62
N CYS A 164 10.54 -15.18 -10.01
CA CYS A 164 9.26 -14.89 -10.66
C CYS A 164 9.45 -13.98 -11.89
N THR A 165 10.28 -12.94 -11.78
CA THR A 165 10.58 -12.01 -12.88
C THR A 165 11.33 -12.71 -14.01
N LYS A 166 12.30 -13.58 -13.69
CA LYS A 166 13.02 -14.38 -14.67
C LYS A 166 12.07 -15.33 -15.40
N ALA A 167 11.20 -16.04 -14.67
CA ALA A 167 10.19 -16.93 -15.25
C ALA A 167 9.23 -16.17 -16.17
N LYS A 168 8.73 -14.99 -15.75
CA LYS A 168 7.88 -14.11 -16.59
C LYS A 168 8.60 -13.67 -17.87
N LYS A 169 9.88 -13.29 -17.80
CA LYS A 169 10.68 -12.91 -18.97
C LYS A 169 10.85 -14.09 -19.94
N VAL A 170 11.10 -15.30 -19.43
CA VAL A 170 11.23 -16.51 -20.26
C VAL A 170 9.89 -16.84 -20.94
N ALA A 171 8.80 -16.86 -20.17
CA ALA A 171 7.46 -17.10 -20.72
C ALA A 171 7.10 -16.07 -21.80
N ARG A 172 7.39 -14.79 -21.58
CA ARG A 172 7.15 -13.72 -22.57
C ARG A 172 7.95 -13.95 -23.86
N LYS A 173 9.22 -14.33 -23.77
CA LYS A 173 10.04 -14.67 -24.96
C LYS A 173 9.47 -15.87 -25.70
N GLN A 174 9.02 -16.90 -24.98
CA GLN A 174 8.42 -18.09 -25.57
C GLN A 174 7.09 -17.79 -26.27
N MET A 175 6.27 -16.91 -25.68
CA MET A 175 5.03 -16.42 -26.31
C MET A 175 5.33 -15.64 -27.60
N GLN A 176 6.35 -14.79 -27.58
CA GLN A 176 6.79 -14.02 -28.74
C GLN A 176 7.39 -14.90 -29.84
N SER A 177 7.99 -16.06 -29.52
CA SER A 177 8.56 -16.96 -30.51
C SER A 177 7.53 -17.81 -31.25
N ASN A 178 6.32 -17.99 -30.72
CA ASN A 178 5.24 -18.71 -31.40
C ASN A 178 3.85 -18.10 -31.16
N PRO A 179 3.59 -16.88 -31.66
CA PRO A 179 2.36 -16.16 -31.35
C PRO A 179 1.10 -16.88 -31.83
N ALA A 180 1.16 -17.63 -32.95
CA ALA A 180 0.02 -18.38 -33.47
C ALA A 180 -0.47 -19.47 -32.51
N PHE A 181 0.46 -20.24 -31.93
CA PHE A 181 0.13 -21.26 -30.93
C PHE A 181 -0.52 -20.63 -29.69
N TYR A 182 0.09 -19.60 -29.10
CA TYR A 182 -0.44 -18.99 -27.87
C TYR A 182 -1.76 -18.23 -28.09
N CYS A 183 -1.98 -17.64 -29.26
CA CYS A 183 -3.28 -17.05 -29.61
C CYS A 183 -4.40 -18.10 -29.77
N SER A 184 -4.06 -19.35 -30.11
CA SER A 184 -5.05 -20.43 -30.24
C SER A 184 -5.53 -21.01 -28.90
N LEU A 185 -4.77 -20.81 -27.81
CA LEU A 185 -5.10 -21.30 -26.46
C LEU A 185 -6.21 -20.48 -25.75
N GLY A 186 -6.56 -19.30 -26.28
CA GLY A 186 -7.60 -18.43 -25.72
C GLY A 186 -8.96 -18.52 -26.42
N LYS A 187 -9.15 -19.49 -27.32
CA LYS A 187 -10.41 -19.75 -28.04
C LYS A 187 -11.14 -20.95 -27.47
#